data_AF-A0A520MUY8-F1
#
_entry.id   AF-A0A520MUY8-F1
#
_cell.length_a   1.000
_cell.length_b   1.000
_cell.length_c   1.000
_cell.angle_alpha   90.00
_cell.angle_beta   90.00
_cell.angle_gamma   90.00
#
_symmetry.space_group_name_H-M   'P 1'
#
loop_
_entity.id
_entity.type
_entity.pdbx_description
1 polymer ?
#
loop_
_entity_poly.entity_id
_entity_poly.type
_entity_poly.pdbx_seq_one_letter_code
_entity_poly.pdbx_strand_id
1 'polypeptide(L)'
;KQQRKLQQKQQRKLQQRKLQQKQQRKLQQKQQRKLQQKKILKKRKISSIKIIPVAKFGKTHGLKGEINVISYCNPPKNILAFTKFFFENHDPIKIKFISTSKSFIAKIENIDSIDDVKELVNKEIFVLEEDMRQDDDAIYWNDLIGCEVIDQNSRSLGKIYKLENHGASDLIFIKTDQEDIIIPLEDQFLSKFELEENILNVNWE
;
A
#
# COMPACT_ATOMS: atom_id res chain seq x y z
N LYS A 1 41.87 -42.64 31.26
CA LYS A 1 40.65 -41.91 31.70
C LYS A 1 40.50 -40.52 31.06
N GLN A 2 41.57 -39.72 30.89
CA GLN A 2 41.50 -38.37 30.29
C GLN A 2 41.12 -38.35 28.79
N GLN A 3 41.66 -39.26 27.97
CA GLN A 3 41.34 -39.34 26.54
C GLN A 3 39.85 -39.63 26.25
N ARG A 4 39.22 -40.52 27.03
CA ARG A 4 37.77 -40.79 26.92
C ARG A 4 36.91 -39.56 27.27
N LYS A 5 37.32 -38.78 28.28
CA LYS A 5 36.66 -37.50 28.62
C LYS A 5 36.83 -36.46 27.50
N LEU A 6 38.00 -36.40 26.87
CA LEU A 6 38.27 -35.52 25.74
C LEU A 6 37.43 -35.90 24.51
N GLN A 7 37.35 -37.18 24.17
CA GLN A 7 36.49 -37.69 23.08
C GLN A 7 35.01 -37.41 23.34
N GLN A 8 34.50 -37.65 24.56
CA GLN A 8 33.11 -37.30 24.90
C GLN A 8 32.84 -35.79 24.81
N LYS A 9 33.79 -34.95 25.24
CA LYS A 9 33.68 -33.50 25.12
C LYS A 9 33.68 -33.04 23.66
N GLN A 10 34.51 -33.66 22.81
CA GLN A 10 34.53 -33.41 21.36
C GLN A 10 33.24 -33.86 20.67
N GLN A 11 32.72 -35.05 21.01
CA GLN A 11 31.45 -35.57 20.48
C GLN A 11 30.25 -34.71 20.89
N ARG A 12 30.18 -34.26 22.15
CA ARG A 12 29.13 -33.33 22.62
C ARG A 12 29.21 -31.99 21.91
N LYS A 13 30.42 -31.44 21.72
CA LYS A 13 30.64 -30.20 20.97
C LYS A 13 30.23 -30.33 19.51
N LEU A 14 30.49 -31.49 18.89
CA LEU A 14 30.07 -31.81 17.52
C LEU A 14 28.54 -31.91 17.42
N GLN A 15 27.89 -32.59 18.38
CA GLN A 15 26.42 -32.71 18.43
C GLN A 15 25.73 -31.36 18.64
N GLN A 16 26.25 -30.52 19.55
CA GLN A 16 25.74 -29.16 19.75
C GLN A 16 25.87 -28.29 18.51
N ARG A 17 27.01 -28.35 17.80
CA ARG A 17 27.20 -27.67 16.51
C ARG A 17 26.20 -28.13 15.46
N LYS A 18 25.97 -29.45 15.33
CA LYS A 18 24.96 -30.01 14.41
C LYS A 18 23.55 -29.52 14.75
N LEU A 19 23.20 -29.45 16.04
CA LEU A 19 21.90 -28.96 16.49
C LEU A 19 21.71 -27.46 16.19
N GLN A 20 22.72 -26.63 16.47
CA GLN A 20 22.71 -25.20 16.16
C GLN A 20 22.59 -24.95 14.64
N GLN A 21 23.33 -25.69 13.81
CA GLN A 21 23.20 -25.61 12.35
C GLN A 21 21.79 -25.98 11.87
N LYS A 22 21.18 -27.01 12.46
CA LYS A 22 19.81 -27.43 12.11
C LYS A 22 18.78 -26.36 12.50
N GLN A 23 18.94 -25.71 13.65
CA GLN A 23 18.07 -24.61 14.08
C GLN A 23 18.23 -23.36 13.19
N GLN A 24 19.46 -22.96 12.87
CA GLN A 24 19.73 -21.83 11.97
C GLN A 24 19.13 -22.05 10.57
N ARG A 25 19.26 -23.26 10.00
CA ARG A 25 18.66 -23.60 8.70
C ARG A 25 17.12 -23.51 8.72
N LYS A 26 16.48 -23.97 9.79
CA LYS A 26 15.02 -23.84 9.95
C LYS A 26 14.58 -22.37 10.03
N LEU A 27 15.32 -21.54 10.76
CA LEU A 27 15.05 -20.10 10.87
C LEU A 27 15.19 -19.40 9.51
N GLN A 28 16.26 -19.69 8.77
CA GLN A 28 16.49 -19.15 7.43
C GLN A 28 15.40 -19.58 6.44
N GLN A 29 14.98 -20.85 6.46
CA GLN A 29 13.85 -21.30 5.62
C GLN A 29 12.53 -20.60 5.97
N LYS A 30 12.25 -20.38 7.26
CA LYS A 30 11.05 -19.66 7.71
C LYS A 30 11.08 -18.19 7.24
N GLN A 31 12.24 -17.53 7.34
CA GLN A 31 12.43 -16.15 6.86
C GLN A 31 12.31 -16.07 5.33
N GLN A 32 12.92 -16.99 4.58
CA GLN A 32 12.80 -17.05 3.12
C GLN A 32 11.37 -17.30 2.65
N ARG A 33 10.62 -18.19 3.34
CA ARG A 33 9.19 -18.41 3.06
C ARG A 33 8.35 -17.17 3.32
N LYS A 34 8.60 -16.45 4.43
CA LYS A 34 7.94 -15.16 4.71
C LYS A 34 8.24 -14.13 3.62
N LEU A 35 9.50 -14.01 3.19
CA LEU A 35 9.90 -13.09 2.10
C LEU A 35 9.28 -13.47 0.76
N GLN A 36 9.19 -14.77 0.44
CA GLN A 36 8.53 -15.26 -0.76
C GLN A 36 7.02 -15.03 -0.69
N GLN A 37 6.37 -15.26 0.45
CA GLN A 37 4.96 -14.94 0.66
C GLN A 37 4.70 -13.43 0.52
N LYS A 38 5.53 -12.57 1.12
CA LYS A 38 5.45 -11.11 0.93
C LYS A 38 5.62 -10.70 -0.54
N LYS A 39 6.53 -11.35 -1.27
CA LYS A 39 6.70 -11.14 -2.72
C LYS A 39 5.48 -11.61 -3.52
N ILE A 40 4.87 -12.74 -3.16
CA ILE A 40 3.66 -13.28 -3.80
C ILE A 40 2.43 -12.42 -3.48
N LEU A 41 2.30 -11.91 -2.26
CA LEU A 41 1.26 -10.97 -1.83
C LEU A 41 1.40 -9.62 -2.56
N LYS A 42 2.62 -9.07 -2.68
CA LYS A 42 2.89 -7.92 -3.56
C LYS A 42 2.54 -8.22 -5.02
N LYS A 43 2.91 -9.40 -5.54
CA LYS A 43 2.61 -9.82 -6.93
C LYS A 43 1.11 -10.05 -7.18
N ARG A 44 0.34 -10.46 -6.17
CA ARG A 44 -1.13 -10.55 -6.21
C ARG A 44 -1.82 -9.19 -6.11
N LYS A 45 -1.25 -8.21 -5.39
CA LYS A 45 -1.71 -6.81 -5.43
C LYS A 45 -1.51 -6.16 -6.80
N ILE A 46 -0.48 -6.57 -7.55
CA ILE A 46 -0.19 -6.09 -8.91
C ILE A 46 -1.20 -6.56 -9.97
N SER A 47 -1.99 -7.62 -9.72
CA SER A 47 -2.98 -8.09 -10.71
C SER A 47 -4.26 -7.26 -10.79
N SER A 48 -4.36 -6.18 -10.02
CA SER A 48 -5.46 -5.21 -10.08
C SER A 48 -4.96 -3.78 -9.87
N ILE A 49 -3.94 -3.38 -10.63
CA ILE A 49 -3.50 -1.97 -10.67
C ILE A 49 -4.65 -1.16 -11.28
N LYS A 50 -5.50 -0.62 -10.40
CA LYS A 50 -6.62 0.22 -10.80
C LYS A 50 -6.11 1.64 -10.98
N ILE A 51 -6.23 2.12 -12.21
CA ILE A 51 -5.91 3.51 -12.58
C ILE A 51 -7.19 4.33 -12.63
N ILE A 52 -7.09 5.61 -12.28
CA ILE A 52 -8.22 6.55 -12.26
C ILE A 52 -7.87 7.75 -13.14
N PRO A 53 -8.75 8.17 -14.06
CA PRO A 53 -8.54 9.38 -14.85
C PRO A 53 -8.63 10.62 -13.95
N VAL A 54 -7.58 11.44 -13.96
CA VAL A 54 -7.52 12.66 -13.13
C VAL A 54 -7.37 13.93 -13.95
N ALA A 55 -7.06 13.81 -15.24
CA ALA A 55 -6.95 14.94 -16.14
C ALA A 55 -7.03 14.50 -17.61
N LYS A 56 -7.06 15.48 -18.50
CA LYS A 56 -6.81 15.26 -19.93
C LYS A 56 -5.85 16.28 -20.51
N PHE A 57 -5.19 15.90 -21.59
CA PHE A 57 -4.44 16.83 -22.42
C PHE A 57 -5.41 17.72 -23.23
N GLY A 58 -5.20 19.02 -23.16
CA GLY A 58 -5.94 20.04 -23.91
C GLY A 58 -5.19 20.46 -25.17
N LYS A 59 -5.29 21.74 -25.52
CA LYS A 59 -4.61 22.32 -26.68
C LYS A 59 -3.08 22.34 -26.52
N THR A 60 -2.38 22.23 -27.64
CA THR A 60 -0.93 22.43 -27.71
C THR A 60 -0.54 23.85 -27.28
N HIS A 61 0.66 23.99 -26.75
CA HIS A 61 1.24 25.25 -26.32
C HIS A 61 2.65 25.41 -26.91
N GLY A 62 2.91 26.55 -27.54
CA GLY A 62 4.21 26.80 -28.18
C GLY A 62 4.60 25.80 -29.27
N LEU A 63 5.89 25.77 -29.60
CA LEU A 63 6.46 24.91 -30.65
C LEU A 63 7.35 23.78 -30.08
N LYS A 64 7.63 23.78 -28.77
CA LYS A 64 8.60 22.91 -28.10
C LYS A 64 7.96 21.70 -27.40
N GLY A 65 6.85 21.19 -27.95
CA GLY A 65 6.14 20.04 -27.41
C GLY A 65 5.43 20.31 -26.07
N GLU A 66 5.03 21.55 -25.78
CA GLU A 66 4.28 21.87 -24.57
C GLU A 66 2.77 21.71 -24.83
N ILE A 67 2.01 21.37 -23.79
CA ILE A 67 0.57 21.11 -23.89
C ILE A 67 -0.16 21.57 -22.64
N ASN A 68 -1.38 22.05 -22.83
CA ASN A 68 -2.27 22.38 -21.72
C ASN A 68 -2.79 21.09 -21.06
N VAL A 69 -2.95 21.10 -19.75
CA VAL A 69 -3.53 20.00 -18.97
C VAL A 69 -4.80 20.51 -18.29
N ILE A 70 -5.89 19.78 -18.46
CA ILE A 70 -7.18 20.08 -17.87
C ILE A 70 -7.41 19.09 -16.74
N SER A 71 -7.23 19.54 -15.51
CA SER A 71 -7.40 18.74 -14.30
C SER A 71 -8.87 18.51 -13.96
N TYR A 72 -9.22 17.28 -13.60
CA TYR A 72 -10.52 16.90 -13.05
C TYR A 72 -10.56 16.95 -11.52
N CYS A 73 -9.41 17.18 -10.88
CA CYS A 73 -9.33 17.27 -9.43
C CYS A 73 -10.07 18.49 -8.88
N ASN A 74 -10.51 18.40 -7.62
CA ASN A 74 -11.08 19.51 -6.89
C ASN A 74 -10.35 19.73 -5.54
N PRO A 75 -9.58 20.83 -5.36
CA PRO A 75 -9.30 21.87 -6.35
C PRO A 75 -8.39 21.37 -7.49
N PRO A 76 -8.43 22.00 -8.69
CA PRO A 76 -7.64 21.57 -9.87
C PRO A 76 -6.13 21.44 -9.62
N LYS A 77 -5.58 22.23 -8.69
CA LYS A 77 -4.17 22.22 -8.30
C LYS A 77 -3.71 20.90 -7.65
N ASN A 78 -4.62 20.08 -7.15
CA ASN A 78 -4.27 18.79 -6.52
C ASN A 78 -3.54 17.84 -7.48
N ILE A 79 -3.71 18.02 -8.79
CA ILE A 79 -2.96 17.26 -9.79
C ILE A 79 -1.43 17.38 -9.61
N LEU A 80 -0.96 18.49 -9.06
CA LEU A 80 0.47 18.75 -8.83
C LEU A 80 1.07 17.90 -7.70
N ALA A 81 0.23 17.29 -6.87
CA ALA A 81 0.69 16.39 -5.80
C ALA A 81 1.10 15.01 -6.34
N PHE A 82 0.57 14.61 -7.50
CA PHE A 82 0.91 13.33 -8.11
C PHE A 82 2.28 13.38 -8.79
N THR A 83 3.05 12.31 -8.63
CA THR A 83 4.40 12.18 -9.20
C THR A 83 4.47 11.20 -10.37
N LYS A 84 3.49 10.30 -10.49
CA LYS A 84 3.41 9.26 -11.51
C LYS A 84 2.11 9.41 -12.28
N PHE A 85 2.22 9.46 -13.59
CA PHE A 85 1.07 9.53 -14.50
C PHE A 85 1.13 8.38 -15.49
N PHE A 86 -0.01 8.00 -16.02
CA PHE A 86 -0.17 6.88 -16.95
C PHE A 86 -1.11 7.25 -18.09
N PHE A 87 -0.93 6.61 -19.24
CA PHE A 87 -1.94 6.53 -20.28
C PHE A 87 -2.97 5.45 -19.93
N GLU A 88 -4.07 5.40 -20.67
CA GLU A 88 -5.13 4.40 -20.49
C GLU A 88 -4.62 2.95 -20.62
N ASN A 89 -3.62 2.74 -21.48
CA ASN A 89 -2.96 1.44 -21.67
C ASN A 89 -1.94 1.08 -20.57
N HIS A 90 -1.92 1.83 -19.45
CA HIS A 90 -0.98 1.70 -18.34
C HIS A 90 0.48 2.06 -18.66
N ASP A 91 0.77 2.65 -19.82
CA ASP A 91 2.12 3.14 -20.11
C ASP A 91 2.44 4.37 -19.25
N PRO A 92 3.63 4.43 -18.61
CA PRO A 92 4.00 5.54 -17.76
C PRO A 92 4.27 6.82 -18.57
N ILE A 93 3.78 7.94 -18.06
CA ILE A 93 3.99 9.27 -18.60
C ILE A 93 4.77 10.10 -17.59
N LYS A 94 5.82 10.76 -18.06
CA LYS A 94 6.54 11.75 -17.26
C LYS A 94 6.13 13.14 -17.71
N ILE A 95 5.43 13.83 -16.81
CA ILE A 95 4.85 15.16 -17.05
C ILE A 95 5.57 16.16 -16.17
N LYS A 96 6.11 17.23 -16.76
CA LYS A 96 6.71 18.36 -16.05
C LYS A 96 5.86 19.61 -16.24
N PHE A 97 5.25 20.10 -15.18
CA PHE A 97 4.48 21.35 -15.23
C PHE A 97 5.41 22.57 -15.30
N ILE A 98 5.22 23.40 -16.33
CA ILE A 98 5.97 24.64 -16.60
C ILE A 98 5.20 25.85 -16.06
N SER A 99 3.86 25.82 -16.15
CA SER A 99 2.99 26.88 -15.63
C SER A 99 1.81 26.26 -14.90
N THR A 100 1.43 26.85 -13.77
CA THR A 100 0.37 26.35 -12.87
C THR A 100 -0.55 27.46 -12.33
N SER A 101 -0.41 28.69 -12.84
CA SER A 101 -1.06 29.89 -12.29
C SER A 101 -2.46 30.13 -12.86
N LYS A 102 -2.58 30.28 -14.18
CA LYS A 102 -3.86 30.46 -14.90
C LYS A 102 -4.30 29.21 -15.65
N SER A 103 -3.34 28.47 -16.18
CA SER A 103 -3.55 27.20 -16.88
C SER A 103 -2.40 26.27 -16.55
N PHE A 104 -2.67 24.97 -16.49
CA PHE A 104 -1.61 23.98 -16.30
C PHE A 104 -0.95 23.71 -17.64
N ILE A 105 0.25 24.23 -17.86
CA ILE A 105 1.04 23.93 -19.05
C ILE A 105 2.10 22.93 -18.65
N ALA A 106 2.19 21.83 -19.38
CA ALA A 106 3.15 20.78 -19.12
C ALA A 106 3.99 20.44 -20.36
N LYS A 107 5.18 19.93 -20.09
CA LYS A 107 6.04 19.28 -21.08
C LYS A 107 6.18 17.82 -20.74
N ILE A 108 6.09 16.98 -21.76
CA ILE A 108 6.20 15.53 -21.63
C ILE A 108 7.63 15.14 -21.97
N GLU A 109 8.22 14.25 -21.19
CA GLU A 109 9.58 13.75 -21.48
C GLU A 109 9.61 13.05 -22.84
N ASN A 110 10.66 13.30 -23.62
CA ASN A 110 10.86 12.78 -24.99
C ASN A 110 9.88 13.32 -26.05
N ILE A 111 9.14 14.39 -25.77
CA ILE A 111 8.30 15.09 -26.75
C ILE A 111 8.78 16.54 -26.84
N ASP A 112 9.42 16.87 -27.97
CA ASP A 112 10.03 18.19 -28.20
C ASP A 112 9.42 18.92 -29.40
N SER A 113 8.57 18.27 -30.20
CA SER A 113 7.92 18.87 -31.36
C SER A 113 6.42 19.09 -31.15
N ILE A 114 5.86 20.05 -31.90
CA ILE A 114 4.42 20.31 -31.91
C ILE A 114 3.63 19.16 -32.56
N ASP A 115 4.22 18.46 -33.53
CA ASP A 115 3.51 17.39 -34.25
C ASP A 115 3.35 16.15 -33.39
N ASP A 116 4.37 15.79 -32.62
CA ASP A 116 4.30 14.68 -31.66
C ASP A 116 3.28 14.97 -30.54
N VAL A 117 3.25 16.20 -30.03
CA VAL A 117 2.35 16.55 -28.92
C VAL A 117 0.89 16.68 -29.36
N LYS A 118 0.62 16.96 -30.65
CA LYS A 118 -0.75 16.98 -31.20
C LYS A 118 -1.43 15.62 -31.09
N GLU A 119 -0.68 14.52 -31.20
CA GLU A 119 -1.23 13.17 -31.07
C GLU A 119 -1.74 12.85 -29.66
N LEU A 120 -1.38 13.68 -28.67
CA LEU A 120 -1.81 13.52 -27.29
C LEU A 120 -3.02 14.37 -26.94
N VAL A 121 -3.43 15.30 -27.79
CA VAL A 121 -4.59 16.17 -27.56
C VAL A 121 -5.84 15.31 -27.30
N ASN A 122 -6.60 15.67 -26.27
CA ASN A 122 -7.77 14.97 -25.75
C ASN A 122 -7.53 13.58 -25.13
N LYS A 123 -6.30 13.06 -25.09
CA LYS A 123 -6.01 11.83 -24.34
C LYS A 123 -6.11 12.09 -22.84
N GLU A 124 -6.56 11.08 -22.11
CA GLU A 124 -6.69 11.11 -20.66
C GLU A 124 -5.36 10.80 -19.96
N ILE A 125 -5.22 11.34 -18.77
CA ILE A 125 -4.09 11.19 -17.87
C ILE A 125 -4.60 10.50 -16.62
N PHE A 126 -3.97 9.40 -16.28
CA PHE A 126 -4.36 8.54 -15.17
C PHE A 126 -3.31 8.55 -14.07
N VAL A 127 -3.75 8.25 -12.85
CA VAL A 127 -2.88 7.96 -11.69
C VAL A 127 -3.31 6.64 -11.08
N LEU A 128 -2.50 6.09 -10.19
CA LEU A 128 -2.89 4.92 -9.41
C LEU A 128 -3.93 5.32 -8.36
N GLU A 129 -4.95 4.49 -8.15
CA GLU A 129 -5.93 4.71 -7.08
C GLU A 129 -5.27 4.81 -5.69
N GLU A 130 -4.16 4.09 -5.47
CA GLU A 130 -3.36 4.19 -4.24
C GLU A 130 -2.71 5.57 -4.05
N ASP A 131 -2.31 6.25 -5.13
CA ASP A 131 -1.68 7.58 -5.06
C ASP A 131 -2.71 8.68 -4.72
N MET A 132 -4.01 8.41 -4.84
CA MET A 132 -5.08 9.33 -4.44
C MET A 132 -5.40 9.28 -2.95
N ARG A 133 -4.80 8.34 -2.19
CA ARG A 133 -5.03 8.21 -0.75
C ARG A 133 -4.29 9.36 -0.04
N GLN A 134 -5.04 10.30 0.53
CA GLN A 134 -4.52 11.58 1.03
C GLN A 134 -3.77 11.48 2.37
N ASP A 135 -3.98 10.39 3.10
CA ASP A 135 -3.28 10.10 4.35
C ASP A 135 -2.78 8.67 4.27
N ASP A 136 -1.45 8.51 4.38
CA ASP A 136 -0.81 7.20 4.54
C ASP A 136 -1.32 6.47 5.81
N ASP A 137 -1.94 7.22 6.74
CA ASP A 137 -2.52 6.74 8.00
C ASP A 137 -4.06 6.64 7.98
N ALA A 138 -4.75 7.08 6.91
CA ALA A 138 -6.20 6.97 6.83
C ALA A 138 -6.61 5.56 6.41
N ILE A 139 -7.15 4.82 7.37
CA ILE A 139 -7.73 3.51 7.10
C ILE A 139 -9.11 3.71 6.46
N TYR A 140 -9.25 3.30 5.21
CA TYR A 140 -10.55 3.30 4.55
C TYR A 140 -11.46 2.25 5.19
N TRP A 141 -12.74 2.57 5.39
CA TRP A 141 -13.70 1.62 5.95
C TRP A 141 -13.75 0.30 5.17
N ASN A 142 -13.60 0.35 3.85
CA ASN A 142 -13.56 -0.83 3.00
C ASN A 142 -12.33 -1.71 3.26
N ASP A 143 -11.23 -1.13 3.72
CA ASP A 143 -10.01 -1.87 4.08
C ASP A 143 -10.18 -2.57 5.45
N LEU A 144 -11.14 -2.14 6.31
CA LEU A 144 -11.40 -2.74 7.62
C LEU A 144 -12.34 -3.96 7.58
N ILE A 145 -13.28 -4.00 6.63
CA ILE A 145 -14.22 -5.12 6.54
C ILE A 145 -13.47 -6.43 6.28
N GLY A 146 -13.71 -7.43 7.14
CA GLY A 146 -13.06 -8.74 7.09
C GLY A 146 -11.71 -8.81 7.80
N CYS A 147 -11.24 -7.73 8.42
CA CYS A 147 -10.07 -7.74 9.27
C CYS A 147 -10.31 -8.54 10.56
N GLU A 148 -9.31 -9.31 10.98
CA GLU A 148 -9.28 -9.95 12.29
C GLU A 148 -8.91 -8.89 13.33
N VAL A 149 -9.67 -8.77 14.41
CA VAL A 149 -9.42 -7.82 15.49
C VAL A 149 -8.76 -8.54 16.65
N ILE A 150 -7.67 -7.98 17.16
CA ILE A 150 -6.88 -8.55 18.25
C ILE A 150 -6.69 -7.50 19.35
N ASP A 151 -6.83 -7.92 20.61
CA ASP A 151 -6.60 -7.06 21.79
C ASP A 151 -5.09 -6.92 22.13
N GLN A 152 -4.77 -6.04 23.08
CA GLN A 152 -3.40 -5.87 23.60
C GLN A 152 -2.78 -7.13 24.20
N ASN A 153 -3.58 -8.14 24.54
CA ASN A 153 -3.14 -9.42 25.09
C ASN A 153 -2.98 -10.51 24.01
N SER A 154 -3.05 -10.16 22.72
CA SER A 154 -3.01 -11.09 21.59
C SER A 154 -4.19 -12.08 21.53
N ARG A 155 -5.33 -11.72 22.11
CA ARG A 155 -6.59 -12.49 22.01
C ARG A 155 -7.35 -12.02 20.78
N SER A 156 -7.83 -12.96 19.97
CA SER A 156 -8.73 -12.63 18.86
C SER A 156 -10.11 -12.27 19.41
N LEU A 157 -10.59 -11.10 19.02
CA LEU A 157 -11.95 -10.62 19.30
C LEU A 157 -12.92 -11.02 18.19
N GLY A 158 -12.43 -11.52 17.04
CA GLY A 158 -13.23 -11.92 15.90
C GLY A 158 -12.95 -11.08 14.65
N LYS A 159 -13.93 -11.00 13.74
CA LYS A 159 -13.78 -10.30 12.45
C LYS A 159 -14.75 -9.14 12.29
N ILE A 160 -14.26 -8.02 11.76
CA ILE A 160 -15.10 -6.88 11.42
C ILE A 160 -16.03 -7.28 10.28
N TYR A 161 -17.34 -7.20 10.49
CA TYR A 161 -18.32 -7.48 9.44
C TYR A 161 -19.09 -6.24 9.00
N LYS A 162 -19.07 -5.17 9.80
CA LYS A 162 -19.81 -3.94 9.53
C LYS A 162 -19.15 -2.74 10.18
N LEU A 163 -19.29 -1.57 9.54
CA LEU A 163 -19.03 -0.26 10.13
C LEU A 163 -20.32 0.57 10.06
N GLU A 164 -20.59 1.35 11.10
CA GLU A 164 -21.66 2.35 11.12
C GLU A 164 -21.14 3.68 11.63
N ASN A 165 -21.55 4.78 10.99
CA ASN A 165 -21.28 6.12 11.49
C ASN A 165 -22.51 6.64 12.23
N HIS A 166 -22.33 6.96 13.52
CA HIS A 166 -23.38 7.52 14.39
C HIS A 166 -23.21 9.03 14.62
N GLY A 167 -22.67 9.73 13.62
CA GLY A 167 -22.49 11.18 13.59
C GLY A 167 -21.33 11.70 14.45
N ALA A 168 -21.16 11.17 15.67
CA ALA A 168 -20.10 11.56 16.61
C ALA A 168 -18.86 10.68 16.54
N SER A 169 -19.02 9.41 16.14
CA SER A 169 -17.94 8.43 16.05
C SER A 169 -18.32 7.32 15.05
N ASP A 170 -17.31 6.75 14.41
CA ASP A 170 -17.45 5.55 13.59
C ASP A 170 -17.39 4.32 14.50
N LEU A 171 -18.32 3.38 14.35
CA LEU A 171 -18.39 2.16 15.15
C LEU A 171 -18.05 0.96 14.26
N ILE A 172 -17.09 0.15 14.70
CA ILE A 172 -16.80 -1.17 14.11
C ILE A 172 -17.61 -2.24 14.83
N PHE A 173 -18.19 -3.15 14.06
CA PHE A 173 -18.93 -4.31 14.57
C PHE A 173 -18.16 -5.58 14.24
N ILE A 174 -17.83 -6.33 15.29
CA ILE A 174 -16.98 -7.51 15.24
C ILE A 174 -17.85 -8.73 15.52
N LYS A 175 -17.84 -9.67 14.59
CA LYS A 175 -18.58 -10.93 14.70
C LYS A 175 -17.83 -11.87 15.64
N THR A 176 -18.50 -12.36 16.67
CA THR A 176 -18.00 -13.40 17.57
C THR A 176 -18.93 -14.62 17.58
N ASP A 177 -18.51 -15.69 18.27
CA ASP A 177 -19.33 -16.90 18.46
C ASP A 177 -20.53 -16.69 19.40
N GLN A 178 -20.53 -15.60 20.20
CA GLN A 178 -21.58 -15.31 21.18
C GLN A 178 -22.41 -14.09 20.78
N GLU A 179 -21.87 -12.90 21.04
CA GLU A 179 -22.51 -11.60 20.76
C GLU A 179 -21.54 -10.69 20.01
N ASP A 180 -22.09 -9.77 19.22
CA ASP A 180 -21.28 -8.86 18.42
C ASP A 180 -20.60 -7.83 19.33
N ILE A 181 -19.28 -7.67 19.18
CA ILE A 181 -18.52 -6.64 19.91
C ILE A 181 -18.55 -5.36 19.08
N ILE A 182 -18.86 -4.24 19.74
CA ILE A 182 -18.91 -2.92 19.10
C ILE A 182 -17.80 -2.06 19.70
N ILE A 183 -16.91 -1.54 18.86
CA ILE A 183 -15.79 -0.70 19.29
C ILE A 183 -15.84 0.64 18.52
N PRO A 184 -15.69 1.79 19.19
CA PRO A 184 -15.48 3.07 18.51
C PRO A 184 -14.14 3.11 17.79
N LEU A 185 -14.16 3.56 16.54
CA LEU A 185 -12.98 3.76 15.69
C LEU A 185 -12.34 5.11 16.01
N GLU A 186 -11.82 5.23 17.23
CA GLU A 186 -11.11 6.41 17.72
C GLU A 186 -9.65 6.05 18.03
N ASP A 187 -8.73 7.02 17.89
CA ASP A 187 -7.29 6.81 18.07
C ASP A 187 -6.91 6.16 19.41
N GLN A 188 -7.70 6.40 20.46
CA GLN A 188 -7.49 5.80 21.78
C GLN A 188 -7.63 4.26 21.77
N PHE A 189 -8.52 3.73 20.92
CA PHE A 189 -8.77 2.30 20.79
C PHE A 189 -7.93 1.67 19.68
N LEU A 190 -7.31 2.45 18.80
CA LEU A 190 -6.52 1.95 17.68
C LEU A 190 -5.03 1.98 18.00
N SER A 191 -4.43 0.81 18.20
CA SER A 191 -2.99 0.72 18.51
C SER A 191 -2.15 0.62 17.24
N LYS A 192 -2.58 -0.25 16.31
CA LYS A 192 -1.84 -0.52 15.07
C LYS A 192 -2.68 -1.29 14.07
N PHE A 193 -2.77 -0.78 12.84
CA PHE A 193 -3.34 -1.51 11.72
C PHE A 193 -2.24 -2.15 10.88
N GLU A 194 -2.26 -3.48 10.77
CA GLU A 194 -1.34 -4.22 9.91
C GLU A 194 -2.08 -4.69 8.65
N LEU A 195 -2.12 -3.81 7.64
CA LEU A 195 -2.72 -4.08 6.34
C LEU A 195 -2.13 -5.33 5.63
N GLU A 196 -0.90 -5.73 5.97
CA GLU A 196 -0.28 -6.94 5.39
C GLU A 196 -0.86 -8.25 5.93
N GLU A 197 -1.31 -8.28 7.19
CA GLU A 197 -1.87 -9.47 7.83
C GLU A 197 -3.40 -9.42 7.95
N ASN A 198 -4.02 -8.30 7.54
CA ASN A 198 -5.45 -8.02 7.69
C ASN A 198 -5.86 -8.06 9.17
N ILE A 199 -4.99 -7.54 10.04
CA ILE A 199 -5.13 -7.54 11.49
C ILE A 199 -5.25 -6.09 11.97
N LEU A 200 -6.30 -5.83 12.75
CA LEU A 200 -6.47 -4.59 13.50
C LEU A 200 -6.14 -4.86 14.98
N ASN A 201 -5.09 -4.22 15.50
CA ASN A 201 -4.80 -4.26 16.93
C ASN A 201 -5.53 -3.11 17.61
N VAL A 202 -6.31 -3.46 18.62
CA VAL A 202 -7.09 -2.52 19.42
C VAL A 202 -6.66 -2.55 20.88
N ASN A 203 -6.72 -1.39 21.54
CA ASN A 203 -6.60 -1.26 22.99
C ASN A 203 -7.98 -1.44 23.61
N TRP A 204 -8.44 -2.69 23.75
CA TRP A 204 -9.76 -3.04 24.27
C TRP A 204 -9.60 -4.05 25.41
N GLU A 205 -10.10 -3.73 26.61
CA GLU A 205 -10.04 -4.60 27.81
C GLU A 205 -11.25 -5.52 27.97
#